data_AF-Q58333-F1
#
_entry.id   AF-Q58333-F1
#
_cell.length_a   1.000
_cell.length_b   1.000
_cell.length_c   1.000
_cell.angle_alpha   90.00
_cell.angle_beta   90.00
_cell.angle_gamma   90.00
#
_symmetry.space_group_name_H-M   'P 1'
#
loop_
_entity.id
_entity.type
_entity.pdbx_description
1 polymer ?
#
loop_
_entity_poly.entity_id
_entity_poly.type
_entity_poly.pdbx_seq_one_letter_code
_entity_poly.pdbx_strand_id
1 'polypeptide(L)'
;MEIFKLLRKDRKMLFLMFIGTVSFLFIFIPFLKFQMIGSSHKINAYPSLSAVCGLLLGPIYGFFAVMLVTLIYFFLNPKAFYFGIYSLIPPTLAVISAGALSEGKWKYSAIILIVGLLLFYLTDVGRVAFYYPYLSTLALLLILIFREKISKLLFSKDWKKMIVGATILSFSSVMTDHLYGSILGIVYLHLPAEDYISVIPLFIKERLIMTVIGAFFVIFAIEISKCFLKNATKLKEKLLKSYIDKEIKINCKNMLNVDEELLKKYNVKIPSEEEQKEILKTLVEVVVFNNDKDENR
;
A
#
# COMPACT_ATOMS: atom_id res chain seq x y z
N MET A 1 -12.96 -7.03 3.53
CA MET A 1 -12.01 -7.80 4.37
C MET A 1 -10.60 -7.54 3.87
N GLU A 2 -9.66 -7.16 4.75
CA GLU A 2 -8.24 -6.93 4.40
C GLU A 2 -7.52 -8.27 4.16
N ILE A 3 -7.79 -8.92 3.03
CA ILE A 3 -7.38 -10.30 2.71
C ILE A 3 -5.89 -10.53 3.00
N PHE A 4 -5.02 -9.65 2.50
CA PHE A 4 -3.56 -9.79 2.65
C PHE A 4 -3.08 -9.68 4.09
N LYS A 5 -3.76 -8.90 4.94
CA LYS A 5 -3.41 -8.84 6.37
C LYS A 5 -3.73 -10.14 7.08
N LEU A 6 -4.79 -10.84 6.68
CA LEU A 6 -5.12 -12.16 7.22
C LEU A 6 -4.18 -13.24 6.67
N LEU A 7 -3.86 -13.21 5.38
CA LEU A 7 -2.90 -14.13 4.75
C LEU A 7 -1.53 -14.08 5.44
N ARG A 8 -1.04 -12.87 5.76
CA ARG A 8 0.24 -12.67 6.45
C ARG A 8 0.29 -13.22 7.88
N LYS A 9 -0.85 -13.53 8.52
CA LYS A 9 -0.84 -14.19 9.84
C LYS A 9 -0.36 -15.64 9.74
N ASP A 10 -0.51 -16.27 8.58
CA ASP A 10 0.05 -17.59 8.32
C ASP A 10 1.51 -17.47 7.88
N ARG A 11 2.43 -18.06 8.65
CA ARG A 11 3.88 -17.98 8.39
C ARG A 11 4.28 -18.55 7.04
N LYS A 12 3.64 -19.64 6.59
CA LYS A 12 3.96 -20.27 5.29
C LYS A 12 3.49 -19.38 4.15
N MET A 13 2.28 -18.84 4.25
CA MET A 13 1.76 -17.91 3.23
C MET A 13 2.57 -16.62 3.19
N LEU A 14 2.91 -16.05 4.35
CA LEU A 14 3.78 -14.88 4.43
C LEU A 14 5.13 -15.14 3.74
N PHE A 15 5.76 -16.28 4.02
CA PHE A 15 7.03 -16.65 3.39
C PHE A 15 6.91 -16.77 1.87
N LEU A 16 5.89 -17.46 1.36
CA LEU A 16 5.65 -17.59 -0.08
C LEU A 16 5.36 -16.24 -0.74
N MET A 17 4.53 -15.41 -0.12
CA MET A 17 4.25 -14.05 -0.60
C MET A 17 5.51 -13.20 -0.61
N PHE A 18 6.36 -13.31 0.42
CA PHE A 18 7.61 -12.57 0.53
C PHE A 18 8.58 -12.96 -0.58
N ILE A 19 8.87 -14.26 -0.74
CA ILE A 19 9.76 -14.76 -1.80
C ILE A 19 9.20 -14.43 -3.18
N GLY A 20 7.91 -14.67 -3.41
CA GLY A 20 7.27 -14.34 -4.69
C GLY A 20 7.35 -12.85 -5.03
N THR A 21 7.15 -11.97 -4.05
CA THR A 21 7.27 -10.51 -4.23
C THR A 21 8.73 -10.13 -4.51
N VAL A 22 9.69 -10.66 -3.75
CA VAL A 22 11.13 -10.40 -3.97
C VAL A 22 11.54 -10.82 -5.38
N SER A 23 11.18 -12.02 -5.82
CA SER A 23 11.45 -12.52 -7.18
C SER A 23 10.80 -11.64 -8.25
N PHE A 24 9.53 -11.25 -8.05
CA PHE A 24 8.81 -10.37 -8.98
C PHE A 24 9.50 -9.00 -9.11
N LEU A 25 9.90 -8.40 -7.99
CA LEU A 25 10.62 -7.12 -7.99
C LEU A 25 11.95 -7.23 -8.76
N PHE A 26 12.73 -8.29 -8.55
CA PHE A 26 13.99 -8.50 -9.27
C PHE A 26 13.81 -8.61 -10.79
N ILE A 27 12.78 -9.33 -11.23
CA ILE A 27 12.49 -9.51 -12.67
C ILE A 27 12.10 -8.18 -13.31
N PHE A 28 11.38 -7.33 -12.59
CA PHE A 28 10.81 -6.11 -13.18
C PHE A 28 11.73 -4.88 -13.11
N ILE A 29 12.63 -4.79 -12.13
CA ILE A 29 13.60 -3.69 -12.01
C ILE A 29 14.33 -3.37 -13.34
N PRO A 30 14.84 -4.35 -14.11
CA PRO A 30 15.52 -4.05 -15.36
C PRO A 30 14.60 -3.65 -16.52
N PHE A 31 13.29 -3.88 -16.42
CA PHE A 31 12.36 -3.87 -17.56
C PHE A 31 12.08 -2.48 -18.14
N LEU A 32 11.84 -1.47 -17.29
CA LEU A 32 11.43 -0.14 -17.75
C LEU A 32 12.31 0.95 -17.13
N LYS A 33 12.99 1.73 -17.98
CA LYS A 33 13.94 2.78 -17.58
C LYS A 33 13.67 4.07 -18.36
N PHE A 34 13.63 5.20 -17.66
CA PHE A 34 13.47 6.55 -18.21
C PHE A 34 14.78 7.32 -18.08
N GLN A 35 15.07 8.27 -18.97
CA GLN A 35 16.26 9.10 -18.87
C GLN A 35 16.00 10.27 -17.91
N MET A 36 16.91 10.51 -16.96
CA MET A 36 16.79 11.63 -16.02
C MET A 36 17.38 12.89 -16.64
N ILE A 37 16.54 13.89 -16.92
CA ILE A 37 16.97 15.22 -17.37
C ILE A 37 17.85 15.88 -16.28
N GLY A 38 18.88 16.62 -16.71
CA GLY A 38 19.89 17.22 -15.82
C GLY A 38 20.97 16.25 -15.37
N SER A 39 20.94 14.98 -15.81
CA SER A 39 21.95 13.98 -15.43
C SER A 39 22.21 12.95 -16.53
N SER A 40 23.26 12.15 -16.38
CA SER A 40 23.53 10.99 -17.24
C SER A 40 22.85 9.69 -16.76
N HIS A 41 22.04 9.75 -15.69
CA HIS A 41 21.44 8.56 -15.08
C HIS A 41 20.08 8.20 -15.70
N LYS A 42 19.67 6.94 -15.50
CA LYS A 42 18.35 6.43 -15.88
C LYS A 42 17.55 6.08 -14.63
N ILE A 43 16.29 6.48 -14.59
CA ILE A 43 15.33 6.19 -13.53
C ILE A 43 14.60 4.88 -13.87
N ASN A 44 14.63 3.91 -12.96
CA ASN A 44 13.86 2.67 -13.14
C ASN A 44 12.38 2.91 -12.82
N ALA A 45 11.47 2.21 -13.50
CA ALA A 45 10.04 2.26 -13.22
C ALA A 45 9.61 1.45 -11.99
N TYR A 46 10.55 1.09 -11.12
CA TYR A 46 10.30 0.46 -9.82
C TYR A 46 9.15 1.14 -9.03
N PRO A 47 8.99 2.48 -9.04
CA PRO A 47 7.92 3.12 -8.27
C PRO A 47 6.53 2.58 -8.61
N SER A 48 6.32 2.08 -9.82
CA SER A 48 5.07 1.40 -10.21
C SER A 48 4.76 0.14 -9.41
N LEU A 49 5.76 -0.55 -8.83
CA LEU A 49 5.56 -1.79 -8.07
C LEU A 49 5.48 -1.60 -6.56
N SER A 50 5.82 -0.41 -6.07
CA SER A 50 5.76 -0.10 -4.63
C SER A 50 4.34 -0.33 -4.06
N ALA A 51 3.31 -0.01 -4.84
CA ALA A 51 1.91 -0.17 -4.46
C ALA A 51 1.50 -1.64 -4.27
N VAL A 52 1.85 -2.53 -5.21
CA VAL A 52 1.54 -3.96 -5.10
C VAL A 52 2.39 -4.63 -4.01
N CYS A 53 3.66 -4.23 -3.84
CA CYS A 53 4.49 -4.72 -2.74
C CYS A 53 3.90 -4.34 -1.37
N GLY A 54 3.52 -3.08 -1.20
CA GLY A 54 2.86 -2.59 0.01
C GLY A 54 1.49 -3.26 0.24
N LEU A 55 0.71 -3.53 -0.81
CA LEU A 55 -0.56 -4.26 -0.69
C LEU A 55 -0.37 -5.69 -0.17
N LEU A 56 0.53 -6.45 -0.80
CA LEU A 56 0.76 -7.87 -0.49
C LEU A 56 1.39 -8.03 0.90
N LEU A 57 2.47 -7.29 1.16
CA LEU A 57 3.32 -7.51 2.34
C LEU A 57 3.00 -6.54 3.49
N GLY A 58 2.24 -5.48 3.22
CA GLY A 58 2.00 -4.36 4.14
C GLY A 58 3.28 -3.56 4.44
N PRO A 59 3.20 -2.64 5.41
CA PRO A 59 4.25 -1.64 5.58
C PRO A 59 5.58 -2.25 6.08
N ILE A 60 5.53 -3.27 6.94
CA ILE A 60 6.72 -3.84 7.58
C ILE A 60 7.40 -4.88 6.68
N TYR A 61 6.69 -5.91 6.22
CA TYR A 61 7.30 -6.92 5.37
C TYR A 61 7.59 -6.39 3.97
N GLY A 62 6.79 -5.43 3.49
CA GLY A 62 7.07 -4.71 2.26
C GLY A 62 8.37 -3.92 2.36
N PHE A 63 8.59 -3.20 3.47
CA PHE A 63 9.86 -2.54 3.79
C PHE A 63 11.05 -3.51 3.66
N PHE A 64 10.97 -4.68 4.29
CA PHE A 64 12.08 -5.64 4.22
C PHE A 64 12.27 -6.21 2.81
N ALA A 65 11.19 -6.47 2.07
CA ALA A 65 11.28 -6.98 0.71
C ALA A 65 11.94 -5.97 -0.24
N VAL A 66 11.52 -4.70 -0.20
CA VAL A 66 12.13 -3.67 -1.03
C VAL A 66 13.58 -3.41 -0.63
N MET A 67 13.87 -3.30 0.67
CA MET A 67 15.23 -3.12 1.17
C MET A 67 16.16 -4.24 0.71
N LEU A 68 15.71 -5.50 0.79
CA LEU A 68 16.50 -6.65 0.35
C LEU A 68 16.79 -6.59 -1.16
N VAL A 69 15.74 -6.40 -1.98
CA VAL A 69 15.88 -6.36 -3.45
C VAL A 69 16.77 -5.21 -3.88
N THR A 70 16.54 -4.02 -3.33
CA THR A 70 17.31 -2.82 -3.68
C THR A 70 18.76 -2.92 -3.20
N LEU A 71 19.01 -3.46 -2.01
CA LEU A 71 20.38 -3.67 -1.51
C LEU A 71 21.16 -4.67 -2.37
N ILE A 72 20.55 -5.79 -2.74
CA ILE A 72 21.20 -6.75 -3.65
C ILE A 72 21.42 -6.12 -5.02
N TYR A 73 20.42 -5.40 -5.56
CA TYR A 73 20.57 -4.73 -6.86
C TYR A 73 21.65 -3.64 -6.82
N PHE A 74 21.86 -2.99 -5.68
CA PHE A 74 22.97 -2.07 -5.44
C PHE A 74 24.32 -2.78 -5.54
N PHE A 75 24.49 -3.92 -4.89
CA PHE A 75 25.74 -4.69 -4.99
C PHE A 75 26.01 -5.20 -6.41
N LEU A 76 24.96 -5.57 -7.16
CA LEU A 76 25.09 -6.04 -8.54
C LEU A 76 25.35 -4.89 -9.53
N ASN A 77 24.77 -3.71 -9.30
CA ASN A 77 24.88 -2.55 -10.18
C ASN A 77 25.03 -1.24 -9.39
N PRO A 78 26.20 -0.97 -8.79
CA PRO A 78 26.39 0.23 -7.94
C PRO A 78 26.08 1.55 -8.67
N LYS A 79 26.36 1.61 -9.98
CA LYS A 79 26.09 2.79 -10.83
C LYS A 79 24.61 3.12 -10.99
N ALA A 80 23.70 2.19 -10.67
CA ALA A 80 22.26 2.45 -10.71
C ALA A 80 21.76 3.25 -9.49
N PHE A 81 22.57 3.36 -8.43
CA PHE A 81 22.23 4.05 -7.19
C PHE A 81 22.91 5.43 -7.17
N TYR A 82 22.33 6.38 -7.89
CA TYR A 82 22.89 7.72 -8.05
C TYR A 82 22.86 8.56 -6.76
N PHE A 83 22.14 8.13 -5.71
CA PHE A 83 22.23 8.70 -4.35
C PHE A 83 23.02 7.80 -3.37
N GLY A 84 23.79 6.83 -3.88
CA GLY A 84 24.45 5.82 -3.06
C GLY A 84 23.44 5.04 -2.19
N ILE A 85 23.79 4.80 -0.92
CA ILE A 85 22.92 4.07 0.02
C ILE A 85 21.58 4.78 0.26
N TYR A 86 21.50 6.09 0.04
CA TYR A 86 20.28 6.87 0.24
C TYR A 86 19.24 6.64 -0.86
N SER A 87 19.61 6.04 -2.00
CA SER A 87 18.64 5.60 -3.01
C SER A 87 17.67 4.53 -2.49
N LEU A 88 17.93 3.96 -1.31
CA LEU A 88 16.99 3.08 -0.62
C LEU A 88 15.80 3.83 -0.01
N ILE A 89 15.92 5.12 0.29
CA ILE A 89 14.89 5.87 1.03
C ILE A 89 13.58 6.01 0.22
N PRO A 90 13.59 6.51 -1.03
CA PRO A 90 12.35 6.71 -1.79
C PRO A 90 11.51 5.43 -1.97
N PRO A 91 12.07 4.31 -2.45
CA PRO A 91 11.28 3.12 -2.69
C PRO A 91 10.76 2.50 -1.38
N THR A 92 11.53 2.64 -0.30
CA THR A 92 11.16 2.16 1.03
C THR A 92 9.98 2.92 1.60
N LEU A 93 10.01 4.25 1.57
CA LEU A 93 8.91 5.09 2.05
C LEU A 93 7.65 4.92 1.19
N ALA A 94 7.80 4.72 -0.12
CA ALA A 94 6.69 4.42 -1.01
C ALA A 94 5.98 3.12 -0.61
N VAL A 95 6.73 2.04 -0.37
CA VAL A 95 6.15 0.75 0.07
C VAL A 95 5.52 0.84 1.45
N ILE A 96 6.14 1.54 2.40
CA ILE A 96 5.52 1.79 3.71
C ILE A 96 4.20 2.56 3.55
N SER A 97 4.20 3.62 2.74
CA SER A 97 3.03 4.46 2.46
C SER A 97 1.90 3.63 1.85
N ALA A 98 2.18 2.83 0.82
CA ALA A 98 1.20 1.93 0.21
C ALA A 98 0.69 0.86 1.18
N GLY A 99 1.60 0.24 1.95
CA GLY A 99 1.22 -0.78 2.92
C GLY A 99 0.36 -0.24 4.06
N ALA A 100 0.61 0.99 4.52
CA ALA A 100 -0.22 1.63 5.52
C ALA A 100 -1.62 2.00 4.97
N LEU A 101 -1.70 2.50 3.72
CA LEU A 101 -2.98 2.80 3.05
C LEU A 101 -3.82 1.54 2.84
N SER A 102 -3.20 0.44 2.41
CA SER A 102 -3.91 -0.83 2.18
C SER A 102 -4.50 -1.42 3.46
N GLU A 103 -3.87 -1.15 4.61
CA GLU A 103 -4.36 -1.51 5.95
C GLU A 103 -5.24 -0.45 6.62
N GLY A 104 -5.68 0.58 5.88
CA GLY A 104 -6.55 1.66 6.39
C GLY A 104 -5.87 2.62 7.37
N LYS A 105 -4.56 2.50 7.59
CA LYS A 105 -3.77 3.34 8.50
C LYS A 105 -3.25 4.59 7.78
N TRP A 106 -4.16 5.34 7.17
CA TRP A 106 -3.86 6.47 6.27
C TRP A 106 -2.99 7.57 6.88
N LYS A 107 -3.04 7.74 8.21
CA LYS A 107 -2.26 8.76 8.93
C LYS A 107 -0.76 8.63 8.68
N TYR A 108 -0.21 7.41 8.63
CA TYR A 108 1.23 7.22 8.40
C TYR A 108 1.64 7.71 7.01
N SER A 109 0.85 7.38 5.99
CA SER A 109 1.10 7.81 4.61
C SER A 109 0.94 9.32 4.44
N ALA A 110 -0.05 9.92 5.11
CA ALA A 110 -0.20 11.36 5.16
C ALA A 110 1.00 12.04 5.83
N ILE A 111 1.47 11.53 6.97
CA ILE A 111 2.66 12.06 7.67
C ILE A 111 3.91 11.97 6.78
N ILE A 112 4.12 10.84 6.09
CA ILE A 112 5.25 10.68 5.16
C ILE A 112 5.24 11.76 4.08
N LEU A 113 4.09 12.05 3.46
CA LEU A 113 3.98 13.10 2.45
C LEU A 113 4.11 14.51 3.05
N ILE A 114 3.51 14.78 4.21
CA ILE A 114 3.62 16.09 4.89
C ILE A 114 5.08 16.39 5.22
N VAL A 115 5.79 15.44 5.82
CA VAL A 115 7.22 15.60 6.14
C VAL A 115 8.03 15.81 4.86
N GLY A 116 7.78 15.03 3.81
CA GLY A 116 8.46 15.21 2.52
C GLY A 116 8.22 16.58 1.91
N LEU A 117 6.97 17.07 1.92
CA LEU A 117 6.63 18.40 1.40
C LEU A 117 7.31 19.51 2.20
N LEU A 118 7.30 19.42 3.54
CA LEU A 118 8.01 20.37 4.40
C LEU A 118 9.51 20.36 4.10
N LEU A 119 10.15 19.18 4.01
CA LEU A 119 11.56 19.06 3.67
C LEU A 119 11.88 19.67 2.30
N PHE A 120 11.04 19.44 1.30
CA PHE A 120 11.21 20.04 -0.03
C PHE A 120 11.16 21.58 0.06
N TYR A 121 10.15 22.15 0.72
CA TYR A 121 10.00 23.59 0.86
C TYR A 121 11.04 24.28 1.77
N LEU A 122 11.76 23.52 2.58
CA LEU A 122 12.91 24.02 3.35
C LEU A 122 14.17 24.22 2.48
N THR A 123 14.20 23.68 1.25
CA THR A 123 15.32 23.85 0.33
C THR A 123 15.22 25.14 -0.49
N ASP A 124 16.35 25.64 -1.00
CA ASP A 124 16.38 26.79 -1.93
C ASP A 124 15.58 26.49 -3.21
N VAL A 125 15.79 25.29 -3.76
CA VAL A 125 15.07 24.82 -4.95
C VAL A 125 13.57 24.77 -4.70
N GLY A 126 13.12 24.24 -3.57
CA GLY A 126 11.70 24.14 -3.26
C GLY A 126 11.02 25.49 -3.01
N ARG A 127 11.78 26.53 -2.64
CA ARG A 127 11.26 27.90 -2.54
C ARG A 127 11.12 28.57 -3.91
N VAL A 128 12.06 28.34 -4.83
CA VAL A 128 12.00 28.88 -6.20
C VAL A 128 10.99 28.12 -7.05
N ALA A 129 11.08 26.79 -7.09
CA ALA A 129 10.20 25.89 -7.81
C ALA A 129 9.03 25.39 -6.94
N PHE A 130 8.36 26.31 -6.23
CA PHE A 130 7.36 25.96 -5.20
C PHE A 130 6.15 25.16 -5.71
N TYR A 131 5.83 25.25 -6.99
CA TYR A 131 4.74 24.53 -7.65
C TYR A 131 5.17 23.16 -8.19
N TYR A 132 6.45 22.81 -8.13
CA TYR A 132 6.96 21.52 -8.61
C TYR A 132 6.28 20.30 -7.95
N PRO A 133 6.11 20.22 -6.60
CA PRO A 133 5.56 19.05 -5.96
C PRO A 133 4.01 18.99 -6.02
N TYR A 134 3.36 19.67 -6.98
CA TYR A 134 1.89 19.76 -7.03
C TYR A 134 1.18 18.40 -7.14
N LEU A 135 1.76 17.41 -7.85
CA LEU A 135 1.21 16.05 -7.88
C LEU A 135 1.35 15.35 -6.53
N SER A 136 2.41 15.64 -5.76
CA SER A 136 2.59 15.12 -4.40
C SER A 136 1.58 15.76 -3.44
N THR A 137 1.31 17.05 -3.60
CA THR A 137 0.22 17.75 -2.91
C THR A 137 -1.14 17.14 -3.25
N LEU A 138 -1.40 16.81 -4.52
CA LEU A 138 -2.61 16.11 -4.94
C LEU A 138 -2.73 14.72 -4.29
N ALA A 139 -1.63 13.96 -4.22
CA ALA A 139 -1.62 12.66 -3.54
C ALA A 139 -1.98 12.80 -2.05
N LEU A 140 -1.42 13.81 -1.38
CA LEU A 140 -1.77 14.11 0.01
C LEU A 140 -3.26 14.46 0.14
N LEU A 141 -3.80 15.31 -0.72
CA LEU A 141 -5.23 15.66 -0.72
C LEU A 141 -6.12 14.44 -0.90
N LEU A 142 -5.79 13.55 -1.84
CA LEU A 142 -6.53 12.29 -2.04
C LEU A 142 -6.50 11.41 -0.78
N ILE A 143 -5.35 11.29 -0.11
CA ILE A 143 -5.26 10.56 1.16
C ILE A 143 -6.12 11.21 2.24
N LEU A 144 -6.13 12.54 2.36
CA LEU A 144 -6.90 13.26 3.37
C LEU A 144 -8.42 13.22 3.13
N ILE A 145 -8.85 13.18 1.86
CA ILE A 145 -10.26 13.09 1.45
C ILE A 145 -10.79 11.66 1.67
N PHE A 146 -10.05 10.65 1.21
CA PHE A 146 -10.53 9.27 1.23
C PHE A 146 -10.17 8.51 2.52
N ARG A 147 -9.06 8.84 3.18
CA ARG A 147 -8.67 8.28 4.49
C ARG A 147 -8.72 6.75 4.51
N GLU A 148 -9.35 6.14 5.52
CA GLU A 148 -9.56 4.69 5.61
C GLU A 148 -10.47 4.12 4.52
N LYS A 149 -11.22 4.96 3.78
CA LYS A 149 -12.04 4.49 2.65
C LYS A 149 -11.18 3.95 1.52
N ILE A 150 -9.90 4.33 1.40
CA ILE A 150 -8.98 3.78 0.38
C ILE A 150 -8.90 2.26 0.50
N SER A 151 -8.71 1.73 1.72
CA SER A 151 -8.70 0.28 1.97
C SER A 151 -10.06 -0.35 1.64
N LYS A 152 -11.17 0.31 1.99
CA LYS A 152 -12.53 -0.17 1.66
C LYS A 152 -12.78 -0.23 0.15
N LEU A 153 -12.27 0.74 -0.60
CA LEU A 153 -12.35 0.79 -2.06
C LEU A 153 -11.57 -0.36 -2.70
N LEU A 154 -10.33 -0.61 -2.25
CA LEU A 154 -9.48 -1.71 -2.75
C LEU A 154 -10.18 -3.08 -2.67
N PHE A 155 -10.87 -3.36 -1.55
CA PHE A 155 -11.53 -4.65 -1.33
C PHE A 155 -13.04 -4.59 -1.59
N SER A 156 -13.51 -3.63 -2.39
CA SER A 156 -14.90 -3.53 -2.82
C SER A 156 -15.26 -4.64 -3.81
N LYS A 157 -16.53 -5.07 -3.79
CA LYS A 157 -17.10 -5.96 -4.84
C LYS A 157 -17.31 -5.22 -6.16
N ASP A 158 -17.66 -3.94 -6.09
CA ASP A 158 -17.79 -3.07 -7.26
C ASP A 158 -16.40 -2.79 -7.84
N TRP A 159 -16.16 -3.28 -9.06
CA TRP A 159 -14.90 -3.15 -9.78
C TRP A 159 -14.51 -1.69 -10.05
N LYS A 160 -15.47 -0.78 -10.23
CA LYS A 160 -15.19 0.65 -10.45
C LYS A 160 -14.57 1.25 -9.19
N LYS A 161 -15.12 0.93 -8.02
CA LYS A 161 -14.59 1.34 -6.71
C LYS A 161 -13.20 0.75 -6.47
N MET A 162 -12.97 -0.51 -6.86
CA MET A 162 -11.66 -1.15 -6.77
C MET A 162 -10.62 -0.43 -7.63
N ILE A 163 -10.96 -0.07 -8.87
CA ILE A 163 -10.06 0.72 -9.74
C ILE A 163 -9.72 2.04 -9.08
N VAL A 164 -10.69 2.78 -8.54
CA VAL A 164 -10.42 4.05 -7.85
C VAL A 164 -9.49 3.85 -6.66
N GLY A 165 -9.73 2.83 -5.83
CA GLY A 165 -8.85 2.49 -4.71
C GLY A 165 -7.42 2.14 -5.15
N ALA A 166 -7.29 1.35 -6.21
CA ALA A 166 -6.00 0.92 -6.77
C ALA A 166 -5.22 2.10 -7.36
N THR A 167 -5.91 2.99 -8.09
CA THR A 167 -5.30 4.20 -8.65
C THR A 167 -4.83 5.15 -7.55
N ILE A 168 -5.64 5.40 -6.52
CA ILE A 168 -5.23 6.27 -5.40
C ILE A 168 -4.03 5.66 -4.65
N LEU A 169 -4.06 4.35 -4.39
CA LEU A 169 -2.96 3.64 -3.74
C LEU A 169 -1.67 3.77 -4.57
N SER A 170 -1.76 3.47 -5.87
CA SER A 170 -0.65 3.53 -6.81
C SER A 170 -0.08 4.94 -6.94
N PHE A 171 -0.94 5.92 -7.17
CA PHE A 171 -0.57 7.31 -7.32
C PHE A 171 0.14 7.83 -6.07
N SER A 172 -0.42 7.55 -4.88
CA SER A 172 0.18 7.96 -3.61
C SER A 172 1.57 7.37 -3.40
N SER A 173 1.75 6.11 -3.77
CA SER A 173 3.03 5.41 -3.66
C SER A 173 4.07 5.96 -4.63
N VAL A 174 3.70 6.16 -5.91
CA VAL A 174 4.57 6.76 -6.94
C VAL A 174 4.95 8.19 -6.56
N MET A 175 4.02 8.98 -6.02
CA MET A 175 4.30 10.35 -5.59
C MET A 175 5.19 10.40 -4.34
N THR A 176 5.03 9.44 -3.43
CA THR A 176 5.93 9.32 -2.28
C THR A 176 7.37 9.05 -2.75
N ASP A 177 7.57 8.09 -3.66
CA ASP A 177 8.88 7.82 -4.23
C ASP A 177 9.46 9.06 -4.93
N HIS A 178 8.67 9.68 -5.81
CA HIS A 178 9.10 10.86 -6.55
C HIS A 178 9.51 12.02 -5.63
N LEU A 179 8.70 12.35 -4.62
CA LEU A 179 8.96 13.45 -3.71
C LEU A 179 10.29 13.28 -2.96
N TYR A 180 10.54 12.10 -2.40
CA TYR A 180 11.79 11.82 -1.69
C TYR A 180 12.97 11.68 -2.65
N GLY A 181 12.76 11.17 -3.85
CA GLY A 181 13.76 11.18 -4.92
C GLY A 181 14.17 12.59 -5.32
N SER A 182 13.20 13.52 -5.46
CA SER A 182 13.44 14.94 -5.71
C SER A 182 14.22 15.60 -4.59
N ILE A 183 13.87 15.36 -3.32
CA ILE A 183 14.64 15.91 -2.19
C ILE A 183 16.09 15.43 -2.22
N LEU A 184 16.33 14.15 -2.50
CA LEU A 184 17.68 13.61 -2.65
C LEU A 184 18.39 14.18 -3.89
N GLY A 185 17.68 14.45 -4.98
CA GLY A 185 18.23 15.14 -6.16
C GLY A 185 18.78 16.53 -5.82
N ILE A 186 18.08 17.29 -4.98
CA ILE A 186 18.56 18.60 -4.50
C ILE A 186 19.81 18.41 -3.62
N VAL A 187 19.75 17.52 -2.64
CA VAL A 187 20.80 17.38 -1.61
C VAL A 187 22.06 16.69 -2.12
N TYR A 188 21.94 15.64 -2.95
CA TYR A 188 23.08 14.82 -3.37
C TYR A 188 23.61 15.16 -4.75
N LEU A 189 22.73 15.57 -5.67
CA LEU A 189 23.10 15.87 -7.04
C LEU A 189 23.19 17.37 -7.31
N HIS A 190 22.86 18.21 -6.33
CA HIS A 190 22.90 19.67 -6.45
C HIS A 190 22.12 20.20 -7.66
N LEU A 191 21.01 19.54 -8.00
CA LEU A 191 20.20 19.90 -9.16
C LEU A 191 19.55 21.28 -8.95
N PRO A 192 19.73 22.24 -9.88
CA PRO A 192 19.19 23.59 -9.77
C PRO A 192 17.67 23.64 -10.00
N ALA A 193 17.03 24.71 -9.55
CA ALA A 193 15.58 24.89 -9.71
C ALA A 193 15.10 24.89 -11.18
N GLU A 194 15.95 25.33 -12.11
CA GLU A 194 15.68 25.33 -13.55
C GLU A 194 15.46 23.91 -14.09
N ASP A 195 16.25 22.94 -13.62
CA ASP A 195 16.08 21.52 -13.98
C ASP A 195 14.73 21.02 -13.48
N TYR A 196 14.35 21.33 -12.23
CA TYR A 196 13.04 20.96 -11.69
C TYR A 196 11.87 21.53 -12.50
N ILE A 197 11.97 22.80 -12.90
CA ILE A 197 10.91 23.46 -13.68
C ILE A 197 10.82 22.86 -15.09
N SER A 198 11.96 22.64 -15.75
CA SER A 198 11.99 22.13 -17.13
C SER A 198 11.42 20.72 -17.27
N VAL A 199 11.56 19.88 -16.24
CA VAL A 199 11.10 18.48 -16.27
C VAL A 199 9.61 18.30 -15.96
N ILE A 200 8.88 19.37 -15.62
CA ILE A 200 7.47 19.27 -15.22
C ILE A 200 6.62 18.47 -16.22
N PRO A 201 6.59 18.82 -17.53
CA PRO A 201 5.78 18.08 -18.50
C PRO A 201 6.19 16.60 -18.60
N LEU A 202 7.49 16.32 -18.49
CA LEU A 202 8.03 14.97 -18.60
C LEU A 202 7.64 14.11 -17.40
N PHE A 203 7.90 14.58 -16.17
CA PHE A 203 7.64 13.75 -15.00
C PHE A 203 6.14 13.48 -14.85
N ILE A 204 5.25 14.42 -15.22
CA ILE A 204 3.80 14.18 -15.21
C ILE A 204 3.46 12.93 -16.02
N LYS A 205 3.96 12.86 -17.26
CA LYS A 205 3.73 11.71 -18.15
C LYS A 205 4.30 10.42 -17.54
N GLU A 206 5.54 10.45 -17.08
CA GLU A 206 6.19 9.28 -16.48
C GLU A 206 5.42 8.77 -15.26
N ARG A 207 5.05 9.68 -14.35
CA ARG A 207 4.37 9.35 -13.11
C ARG A 207 2.96 8.84 -13.33
N LEU A 208 2.23 9.35 -14.32
CA LEU A 208 0.93 8.82 -14.71
C LEU A 208 1.07 7.41 -15.31
N ILE A 209 2.07 7.15 -16.16
CA ILE A 209 2.34 5.80 -16.69
C ILE A 209 2.66 4.83 -15.54
N MET A 210 3.55 5.20 -14.62
CA MET A 210 3.89 4.37 -13.46
C MET A 210 2.66 4.12 -12.57
N THR A 211 1.80 5.13 -12.41
CA THR A 211 0.55 5.01 -11.64
C THR A 211 -0.38 3.98 -12.26
N VAL A 212 -0.57 4.03 -13.59
CA VAL A 212 -1.42 3.07 -14.31
C VAL A 212 -0.87 1.65 -14.19
N ILE A 213 0.44 1.45 -14.40
CA ILE A 213 1.09 0.15 -14.25
C ILE A 213 0.92 -0.39 -12.83
N GLY A 214 1.13 0.45 -11.81
CA GLY A 214 0.96 0.04 -10.42
C GLY A 214 -0.48 -0.29 -10.05
N ALA A 215 -1.45 0.48 -10.55
CA ALA A 215 -2.87 0.21 -10.34
C ALA A 215 -3.27 -1.12 -10.98
N PHE A 216 -2.76 -1.42 -12.19
CA PHE A 216 -2.94 -2.70 -12.85
C PHE A 216 -2.45 -3.86 -11.99
N PHE A 217 -1.21 -3.80 -11.48
CA PHE A 217 -0.67 -4.89 -10.64
C PHE A 217 -1.40 -5.04 -9.30
N VAL A 218 -1.87 -3.94 -8.70
CA VAL A 218 -2.73 -3.98 -7.50
C VAL A 218 -4.04 -4.71 -7.77
N ILE A 219 -4.74 -4.36 -8.85
CA ILE A 219 -6.00 -5.00 -9.25
C ILE A 219 -5.75 -6.49 -9.54
N PHE A 220 -4.73 -6.78 -10.33
CA PHE A 220 -4.34 -8.14 -10.69
C PHE A 220 -4.06 -9.00 -9.45
N ALA A 221 -3.30 -8.48 -8.49
CA ALA A 221 -3.02 -9.17 -7.23
C ALA A 221 -4.30 -9.43 -6.41
N ILE A 222 -5.23 -8.48 -6.36
CA ILE A 222 -6.51 -8.64 -5.67
C ILE A 222 -7.36 -9.71 -6.34
N GLU A 223 -7.52 -9.67 -7.65
CA GLU A 223 -8.35 -10.61 -8.41
C GLU A 223 -7.79 -12.03 -8.40
N ILE A 224 -6.47 -12.18 -8.57
CA ILE A 224 -5.82 -13.48 -8.40
C ILE A 224 -6.05 -14.02 -7.00
N SER A 225 -5.93 -13.18 -5.97
CA SER A 225 -6.15 -13.62 -4.59
C SER A 225 -7.60 -14.03 -4.34
N LYS A 226 -8.57 -13.30 -4.91
CA LYS A 226 -9.99 -13.69 -4.86
C LYS A 226 -10.22 -15.04 -5.54
N CYS A 227 -9.65 -15.24 -6.73
CA CYS A 227 -9.75 -16.50 -7.46
C CYS A 227 -9.15 -17.67 -6.68
N PHE A 228 -7.94 -17.52 -6.14
CA PHE A 228 -7.31 -18.54 -5.29
C PHE A 228 -8.14 -18.85 -4.05
N LEU A 229 -8.73 -17.84 -3.40
CA LEU A 229 -9.58 -18.05 -2.22
C LEU A 229 -10.91 -18.71 -2.53
N LYS A 230 -11.48 -18.48 -3.71
CA LYS A 230 -12.68 -19.18 -4.17
C LYS A 230 -12.40 -20.68 -4.35
N ASN A 231 -11.22 -21.03 -4.87
CA ASN A 231 -10.86 -22.42 -5.19
C ASN A 231 -10.21 -23.18 -4.02
N ALA A 232 -9.55 -22.49 -3.09
CA ALA A 232 -8.86 -23.12 -1.95
C ALA A 232 -9.75 -23.13 -0.70
N THR A 233 -10.74 -24.02 -0.65
CA THR A 233 -11.73 -24.11 0.45
C THR A 233 -11.09 -24.16 1.84
N LYS A 234 -10.07 -25.02 2.04
CA LYS A 234 -9.33 -25.10 3.32
C LYS A 234 -8.65 -23.77 3.71
N LEU A 235 -8.12 -23.03 2.73
CA LEU A 235 -7.51 -21.72 2.98
C LEU A 235 -8.59 -20.68 3.31
N LYS A 236 -9.71 -20.70 2.58
CA LYS A 236 -10.89 -19.84 2.82
C LYS A 236 -11.41 -20.03 4.25
N GLU A 237 -11.63 -21.28 4.68
CA GLU A 237 -12.07 -21.62 6.04
C GLU A 237 -11.08 -21.15 7.11
N LYS A 238 -9.78 -21.39 6.89
CA LYS A 238 -8.73 -20.94 7.81
C LYS A 238 -8.70 -19.42 7.98
N LEU A 239 -8.88 -18.68 6.88
CA LEU A 239 -8.94 -17.21 6.91
C LEU A 239 -10.22 -16.71 7.57
N LEU A 240 -11.35 -17.39 7.32
CA LEU A 240 -12.63 -17.09 7.95
C LEU A 240 -12.53 -17.20 9.47
N LYS A 241 -11.97 -18.31 9.95
CA LYS A 241 -11.72 -18.52 11.38
C LYS A 241 -10.81 -17.42 11.96
N SER A 242 -9.71 -17.10 11.28
CA SER A 242 -8.78 -16.04 11.70
C SER A 242 -9.39 -14.63 11.69
N TYR A 243 -10.40 -14.40 10.85
CA TYR A 243 -11.19 -13.18 10.84
C TYR A 243 -12.16 -13.13 12.01
N ILE A 244 -12.95 -14.19 12.22
CA ILE A 244 -13.90 -14.33 13.33
C ILE A 244 -13.20 -14.15 14.68
N ASP A 245 -12.09 -14.86 14.90
CA ASP A 245 -11.29 -14.76 16.13
C ASP A 245 -10.79 -13.32 16.37
N LYS A 246 -10.45 -12.60 15.30
CA LYS A 246 -9.97 -11.22 15.40
C LYS A 246 -11.10 -10.25 15.74
N GLU A 247 -12.24 -10.39 15.09
CA GLU A 247 -13.40 -9.51 15.29
C GLU A 247 -13.95 -9.64 16.71
N ILE A 248 -14.01 -10.87 17.23
CA ILE A 248 -14.49 -11.14 18.59
C ILE A 248 -13.52 -10.60 19.62
N LYS A 249 -12.20 -10.77 19.44
CA LYS A 249 -11.21 -10.18 20.34
C LYS A 249 -11.31 -8.64 20.39
N ILE A 250 -11.65 -7.99 19.28
CA ILE A 250 -11.88 -6.54 19.23
C ILE A 250 -13.17 -6.19 19.99
N ASN A 251 -14.26 -6.92 19.74
CA ASN A 251 -15.55 -6.67 20.40
C ASN A 251 -15.51 -6.94 21.91
N CYS A 252 -14.88 -8.03 22.38
CA CYS A 252 -14.69 -8.28 23.80
C CYS A 252 -13.89 -7.16 24.48
N LYS A 253 -12.83 -6.65 23.83
CA LYS A 253 -12.05 -5.53 24.36
C LYS A 253 -12.89 -4.25 24.47
N ASN A 254 -13.80 -4.01 23.52
CA ASN A 254 -14.71 -2.86 23.58
C ASN A 254 -15.84 -3.07 24.60
N MET A 255 -16.32 -4.31 24.78
CA MET A 255 -17.36 -4.66 25.76
C MET A 255 -16.89 -4.53 27.21
N LEU A 256 -15.61 -4.73 27.50
CA LEU A 256 -15.05 -4.47 28.83
C LEU A 256 -15.18 -2.99 29.29
N ASN A 257 -15.53 -2.08 28.38
CA ASN A 257 -15.85 -0.68 28.71
C ASN A 257 -17.36 -0.43 28.92
N VAL A 258 -18.21 -1.45 28.86
CA VAL A 258 -19.65 -1.31 29.06
C VAL A 258 -19.94 -1.31 30.56
N ASP A 259 -20.76 -0.37 31.00
CA ASP A 259 -21.18 -0.22 32.39
C ASP A 259 -21.96 -1.47 32.86
N GLU A 260 -21.39 -2.19 33.83
CA GLU A 260 -22.01 -3.39 34.41
C GLU A 260 -23.36 -3.10 35.07
N GLU A 261 -23.59 -1.88 35.59
CA GLU A 261 -24.87 -1.52 36.19
C GLU A 261 -25.98 -1.45 35.13
N LEU A 262 -25.70 -0.90 33.95
CA LEU A 262 -26.66 -0.85 32.85
C LEU A 262 -27.03 -2.26 32.37
N LEU A 263 -26.06 -3.16 32.25
CA LEU A 263 -26.31 -4.54 31.84
C LEU A 263 -27.21 -5.28 32.84
N LYS A 264 -26.97 -5.11 34.14
CA LYS A 264 -27.84 -5.64 35.20
C LYS A 264 -29.23 -5.02 35.15
N LYS A 265 -29.33 -3.70 35.00
CA LYS A 265 -30.60 -2.96 34.95
C LYS A 265 -31.53 -3.45 33.83
N TYR A 266 -30.97 -3.76 32.67
CA TYR A 266 -31.74 -4.23 31.51
C TYR A 266 -31.72 -5.74 31.32
N ASN A 267 -31.19 -6.50 32.29
CA ASN A 267 -31.06 -7.96 32.24
C ASN A 267 -30.41 -8.47 30.93
N VAL A 268 -29.42 -7.73 30.42
CA VAL A 268 -28.72 -8.06 29.18
C VAL A 268 -27.52 -8.94 29.51
N LYS A 269 -27.58 -10.21 29.15
CA LYS A 269 -26.42 -11.12 29.24
C LYS A 269 -25.46 -10.82 28.09
N ILE A 270 -24.20 -10.50 28.41
CA ILE A 270 -23.14 -10.49 27.40
C ILE A 270 -22.86 -11.95 26.99
N PRO A 271 -22.98 -12.32 25.70
CA PRO A 271 -22.62 -13.65 25.25
C PRO A 271 -21.13 -13.91 25.46
N SER A 272 -20.80 -15.12 25.90
CA SER A 272 -19.43 -15.61 26.04
C SER A 272 -18.66 -15.57 24.72
N GLU A 273 -17.32 -15.61 24.78
CA GLU A 273 -16.48 -15.59 23.56
C GLU A 273 -16.86 -16.72 22.59
N GLU A 274 -17.23 -17.89 23.11
CA GLU A 274 -17.67 -19.04 22.30
C GLU A 274 -19.05 -18.82 21.67
N GLU A 275 -20.02 -18.30 22.41
CA GLU A 275 -21.35 -17.93 21.87
C GLU A 275 -21.19 -16.88 20.75
N GLN A 276 -20.31 -15.89 20.94
CA GLN A 276 -20.01 -14.90 19.90
C GLN A 276 -19.35 -15.52 18.67
N LYS A 277 -18.43 -16.49 18.86
CA LYS A 277 -17.79 -17.23 17.76
C LYS A 277 -18.79 -17.98 16.93
N GLU A 278 -19.71 -18.69 17.57
CA GLU A 278 -20.70 -19.48 16.85
C GLU A 278 -21.69 -18.57 16.11
N ILE A 279 -22.22 -17.52 16.76
CA ILE A 279 -23.10 -16.53 16.11
C ILE A 279 -22.41 -15.91 14.88
N LEU A 280 -21.16 -15.48 15.02
CA LEU A 280 -20.45 -14.85 13.92
C LEU A 280 -20.13 -15.84 12.80
N LYS A 281 -19.78 -17.09 13.14
CA LYS A 281 -19.56 -18.17 12.16
C LYS A 281 -20.84 -18.45 11.37
N THR A 282 -21.99 -18.62 12.03
CA THR A 282 -23.27 -18.84 11.36
C THR A 282 -23.65 -17.67 10.44
N LEU A 283 -23.51 -16.43 10.92
CA LEU A 283 -23.79 -15.25 10.10
C LEU A 283 -22.90 -15.17 8.86
N VAL A 284 -21.62 -15.46 9.03
CA VAL A 284 -20.65 -15.42 7.93
C VAL A 284 -20.91 -16.56 6.93
N GLU A 285 -21.23 -17.77 7.40
CA GLU A 285 -21.62 -18.88 6.52
C GLU A 285 -22.89 -18.55 5.73
N VAL A 286 -23.93 -18.02 6.37
CA VAL A 286 -25.16 -17.58 5.70
C VAL A 286 -24.86 -16.51 4.65
N VAL A 287 -24.03 -15.52 4.96
CA VAL A 287 -23.64 -14.47 4.01
C VAL A 287 -22.83 -15.05 2.85
N VAL A 288 -21.89 -15.96 3.11
CA VAL A 288 -21.07 -16.60 2.06
C VAL A 288 -21.93 -17.49 1.17
N PHE A 289 -22.82 -18.33 1.72
CA PHE A 289 -23.70 -19.21 0.96
C PHE A 289 -24.75 -18.44 0.15
N ASN A 290 -25.30 -17.35 0.68
CA ASN A 290 -26.21 -16.51 -0.10
C ASN A 290 -25.48 -15.78 -1.24
N ASN A 291 -24.20 -15.39 -1.03
CA ASN A 291 -23.40 -14.77 -2.08
C ASN A 291 -23.09 -15.71 -3.25
N ASP A 292 -22.89 -17.01 -3.00
CA ASP A 292 -22.67 -17.99 -4.08
C ASP A 292 -23.94 -18.26 -4.92
N LYS A 293 -25.14 -17.95 -4.40
CA LYS A 293 -26.40 -18.05 -5.14
C LYS A 293 -26.66 -16.84 -6.04
N ASP A 294 -26.26 -15.64 -5.62
CA ASP A 294 -26.44 -14.43 -6.43
C ASP A 294 -25.46 -14.36 -7.61
N GLU A 295 -24.29 -15.01 -7.55
CA GLU A 295 -23.37 -15.13 -8.70
C GLU A 295 -23.85 -16.10 -9.80
N ASN A 296 -24.87 -16.93 -9.54
CA ASN A 296 -25.44 -17.89 -10.49
C ASN A 296 -26.74 -17.42 -11.16
N ARG A 297 -27.09 -16.13 -11.07
CA ARG A 297 -28.18 -15.49 -11.81
C ARG A 297 -27.66 -14.42 -12.76
#